data_AF-A0A0K2B1U6-F1
#
_entry.id   AF-A0A0K2B1U6-F1
#
_cell.length_a   1.000
_cell.length_b   1.000
_cell.length_c   1.000
_cell.angle_alpha   90.00
_cell.angle_beta   90.00
_cell.angle_gamma   90.00
#
_symmetry.space_group_name_H-M   'P 1'
#
loop_
_entity.id
_entity.type
_entity.pdbx_description
1 polymer ?
#
loop_
_entity_poly.entity_id
_entity_poly.type
_entity_poly.pdbx_seq_one_letter_code
_entity_poly.pdbx_strand_id
1 'polypeptide(L)'
;MTKREALILTLAGSLATSGIGRYEEHYARAERLVDEVLAEGAHELAEEGRKFVGPRAYLGEPDHVTRYVAGWHDALNRIDPEVSS
;
A
#
# COMPACT_ATOMS: atom_id res chain seq x y z
N MET A 1 -10.46 5.08 17.85
CA MET A 1 -10.42 5.74 16.54
C MET A 1 -9.03 5.56 15.95
N THR A 2 -8.92 4.93 14.79
CA THR A 2 -7.65 4.71 14.07
C THR A 2 -7.29 5.91 13.19
N LYS A 3 -6.04 5.99 12.71
CA LYS A 3 -5.62 7.03 11.76
C LYS A 3 -6.42 6.96 10.45
N ARG A 4 -6.72 5.75 9.97
CA ARG A 4 -7.56 5.52 8.78
C ARG A 4 -8.97 6.06 9.00
N GLU A 5 -9.61 5.72 10.13
CA GLU A 5 -10.95 6.22 10.47
C GLU A 5 -10.99 7.75 10.56
N ALA A 6 -9.98 8.36 11.18
CA ALA A 6 -9.88 9.82 11.27
C ALA A 6 -9.77 10.47 9.88
N LEU A 7 -8.98 9.88 8.97
CA LEU A 7 -8.82 10.37 7.60
C LEU A 7 -10.12 10.26 6.80
N ILE A 8 -10.80 9.12 6.86
CA ILE A 8 -12.08 8.89 6.19
C ILE A 8 -13.12 9.90 6.68
N LEU A 9 -13.27 10.07 7.99
CA LEU A 9 -14.24 11.00 8.57
C LEU A 9 -13.95 12.45 8.15
N THR A 10 -12.68 12.85 8.13
CA THR A 10 -12.25 14.18 7.70
C THR A 10 -12.60 14.40 6.23
N LEU A 11 -12.24 13.45 5.36
CA LEU A 11 -12.50 13.54 3.92
C LEU A 11 -14.00 13.50 3.61
N ALA A 12 -14.77 12.65 4.28
CA ALA A 12 -16.22 12.59 4.17
C ALA A 12 -16.87 13.93 4.56
N GLY A 13 -16.39 14.55 5.63
CA GLY A 13 -16.80 15.90 6.03
C GLY A 13 -16.51 16.94 4.95
N SER A 14 -15.29 16.96 4.40
CA SER A 14 -14.92 17.88 3.31
C SER A 14 -15.75 17.65 2.04
N LEU A 15 -16.01 16.40 1.66
CA LEU A 15 -16.87 16.05 0.52
C LEU A 15 -18.33 16.49 0.74
N ALA A 16 -18.86 16.33 1.95
CA ALA A 16 -20.21 16.77 2.29
C ALA A 16 -20.34 18.31 2.27
N THR A 17 -19.28 19.06 2.61
CA THR A 17 -19.29 20.52 2.52
C THR A 17 -19.18 21.07 1.09
N SER A 18 -18.70 20.26 0.14
CA SER A 18 -18.38 20.70 -1.23
C SER A 18 -19.31 20.15 -2.31
N GLY A 19 -20.24 19.24 -1.95
CA GLY A 19 -21.11 18.54 -2.91
C GLY A 19 -22.58 18.49 -2.49
N ILE A 20 -23.41 17.95 -3.38
CA ILE A 20 -24.82 17.61 -3.11
C ILE A 20 -24.89 16.08 -2.98
N GLY A 21 -25.48 15.59 -1.89
CA GLY A 21 -25.58 14.16 -1.62
C GLY A 21 -25.87 13.89 -0.14
N ARG A 22 -26.13 12.63 0.20
CA ARG A 22 -26.26 12.21 1.61
C ARG A 22 -24.89 11.97 2.21
N TYR A 23 -24.74 12.20 3.52
CA TYR A 23 -23.47 12.01 4.22
C TYR A 23 -22.92 10.59 4.04
N GLU A 24 -23.78 9.58 4.05
CA GLU A 24 -23.42 8.18 3.83
C GLU A 24 -22.78 7.93 2.46
N GLU A 25 -23.22 8.63 1.42
CA GLU A 25 -22.66 8.55 0.07
C GLU A 25 -21.26 9.18 0.02
N HIS A 26 -21.06 10.29 0.73
CA HIS A 26 -19.77 10.94 0.88
C HIS A 26 -18.79 10.11 1.72
N TYR A 27 -19.27 9.45 2.78
CA TYR A 27 -18.49 8.53 3.59
C TYR A 27 -18.01 7.34 2.77
N ALA A 28 -18.91 6.65 2.07
CA ALA A 28 -18.54 5.53 1.20
C ALA A 28 -17.58 5.95 0.08
N ARG A 29 -17.71 7.18 -0.44
CA ARG A 29 -16.75 7.75 -1.40
C ARG A 29 -15.39 8.01 -0.76
N ALA A 30 -15.35 8.56 0.46
CA ALA A 30 -14.11 8.80 1.18
C ALA A 30 -13.37 7.49 1.49
N GLU A 31 -14.09 6.42 1.87
CA GLU A 31 -13.49 5.09 2.07
C GLU A 31 -12.80 4.58 0.81
N ARG A 32 -13.49 4.62 -0.34
CA ARG A 32 -12.91 4.17 -1.62
C ARG A 32 -11.66 4.97 -1.99
N LEU A 33 -11.71 6.30 -1.87
CA LEU A 33 -10.56 7.14 -2.19
C LEU A 33 -9.36 6.86 -1.27
N VAL A 34 -9.60 6.63 0.02
CA VAL A 34 -8.53 6.26 0.96
C VAL A 34 -7.94 4.90 0.59
N ASP A 35 -8.77 3.92 0.25
CA ASP A 35 -8.28 2.59 -0.13
C ASP A 35 -7.53 2.61 -1.48
N GLU A 36 -8.00 3.37 -2.47
CA GLU A 36 -7.32 3.58 -3.75
C GLU A 36 -5.92 4.20 -3.56
N VAL A 37 -5.82 5.28 -2.80
CA VAL A 37 -4.52 5.96 -2.54
C VAL A 37 -3.58 5.07 -1.72
N LEU A 38 -4.10 4.30 -0.75
CA LEU A 38 -3.28 3.37 0.01
C LEU A 38 -2.78 2.20 -0.85
N ALA A 39 -3.60 1.71 -1.79
CA ALA A 39 -3.21 0.67 -2.73
C ALA A 39 -2.12 1.18 -3.69
N GLU A 40 -2.32 2.37 -4.28
CA GLU A 40 -1.33 3.02 -5.16
C GLU A 40 -0.01 3.28 -4.42
N GLY A 41 -0.05 3.87 -3.23
CA GLY A 41 1.15 4.09 -2.44
C GLY A 41 1.85 2.79 -2.00
N ALA A 42 1.10 1.73 -1.72
CA ALA A 42 1.68 0.42 -1.44
C ALA A 42 2.37 -0.19 -2.66
N HIS A 43 1.78 -0.03 -3.85
CA HIS A 43 2.34 -0.46 -5.13
C HIS A 43 3.68 0.22 -5.43
N GLU A 44 3.70 1.56 -5.36
CA GLU A 44 4.92 2.36 -5.59
C GLU A 44 6.05 1.96 -4.64
N LEU A 45 5.75 1.84 -3.33
CA LEU A 45 6.74 1.43 -2.33
C LEU A 45 7.22 -0.01 -2.55
N ALA A 46 6.35 -0.92 -3.02
CA ALA A 46 6.74 -2.28 -3.33
C ALA A 46 7.71 -2.32 -4.54
N GLU A 47 7.45 -1.55 -5.58
CA GLU A 47 8.36 -1.41 -6.73
C GLU A 47 9.72 -0.85 -6.33
N GLU A 48 9.75 0.24 -5.55
CA GLU A 48 10.99 0.84 -5.03
C GLU A 48 11.76 -0.15 -4.17
N GLY A 49 11.06 -0.87 -3.28
CA GLY A 49 11.65 -1.90 -2.43
C GLY A 49 12.36 -2.99 -3.24
N ARG A 50 11.77 -3.45 -4.35
CA ARG A 50 12.40 -4.48 -5.21
C ARG A 50 13.63 -3.95 -5.95
N LYS A 51 13.56 -2.71 -6.44
CA LYS A 51 14.72 -2.04 -7.06
C LYS A 51 15.87 -1.92 -6.07
N PHE A 52 15.56 -1.63 -4.80
CA PHE A 52 16.55 -1.51 -3.72
C PHE A 52 17.16 -2.86 -3.30
N VAL A 53 16.33 -3.89 -3.10
CA VAL A 53 16.79 -5.21 -2.61
C VAL A 53 17.64 -5.94 -3.65
N GLY A 54 17.45 -5.64 -4.94
CA GLY A 54 18.18 -6.29 -6.01
C GLY A 54 17.73 -7.75 -6.24
N PRO A 55 18.49 -8.54 -7.01
CA PRO A 55 18.12 -9.90 -7.36
C PRO A 55 18.15 -10.83 -6.14
N ARG A 56 17.29 -11.85 -6.19
CA ARG A 56 16.98 -12.72 -5.03
C ARG A 56 18.16 -13.57 -4.55
N ALA A 57 19.10 -13.90 -5.44
CA ALA A 57 20.27 -14.71 -5.09
C ALA A 57 21.47 -14.32 -5.96
N TYR A 58 22.64 -14.28 -5.34
CA TYR A 58 23.93 -14.14 -5.99
C TYR A 58 24.80 -15.37 -5.77
N LEU A 59 25.58 -15.75 -6.79
CA LEU A 59 26.53 -16.86 -6.70
C LEU A 59 27.63 -16.54 -5.67
N GLY A 60 27.81 -17.42 -4.70
CA GLY A 60 28.86 -17.31 -3.68
C GLY A 60 28.46 -16.54 -2.41
N GLU A 61 27.21 -16.08 -2.30
CA GLU A 61 26.73 -15.49 -1.05
C GLU A 61 26.53 -16.55 0.04
N PRO A 62 26.79 -16.22 1.33
CA PRO A 62 26.45 -17.08 2.44
C PRO A 62 24.93 -17.32 2.54
N ASP A 63 24.53 -18.55 2.88
CA ASP A 63 23.11 -18.96 3.03
C ASP A 63 22.24 -17.99 3.85
N HIS A 64 22.78 -17.41 4.91
CA HIS A 64 22.03 -16.49 5.77
C HIS A 64 21.69 -15.17 5.07
N VAL A 65 22.57 -14.69 4.18
CA VAL A 65 22.33 -13.49 3.36
C VAL A 65 21.25 -13.80 2.32
N THR A 66 21.37 -14.93 1.61
CA THR A 66 20.37 -15.34 0.62
C THR A 66 18.99 -15.52 1.24
N ARG A 67 18.89 -16.12 2.43
CA ARG A 67 17.61 -16.23 3.17
C ARG A 67 17.06 -14.87 3.60
N TYR A 68 17.92 -13.96 4.05
CA TYR A 68 17.51 -12.62 4.44
C TYR A 68 16.93 -11.85 3.24
N VAL A 69 17.62 -11.85 2.10
CA VAL A 69 17.15 -11.22 0.85
C VAL A 69 15.85 -11.87 0.36
N ALA A 70 15.76 -13.20 0.38
CA ALA A 70 14.53 -13.91 0.03
C ALA A 70 13.33 -13.48 0.89
N GLY A 71 13.52 -13.27 2.19
CA GLY A 71 12.48 -12.78 3.09
C GLY A 71 11.96 -11.39 2.72
N TRP A 72 12.83 -10.49 2.25
CA TRP A 72 12.41 -9.18 1.75
C TRP A 72 11.56 -9.28 0.48
N HIS A 73 11.98 -10.12 -0.47
CA HIS A 73 11.20 -10.38 -1.66
C HIS A 73 9.82 -10.96 -1.32
N ASP A 74 9.75 -11.91 -0.38
CA ASP A 74 8.48 -12.52 0.03
C ASP A 74 7.56 -11.51 0.75
N ALA A 75 8.13 -10.61 1.56
CA ALA A 75 7.37 -9.52 2.19
C ALA A 75 6.81 -8.54 1.16
N LEU A 76 7.62 -8.12 0.18
CA LEU A 76 7.20 -7.21 -0.88
C LEU A 76 6.12 -7.84 -1.77
N ASN A 77 6.26 -9.12 -2.12
CA ASN A 77 5.23 -9.87 -2.87
C ASN A 77 3.91 -10.03 -2.09
N ARG A 78 3.96 -10.02 -0.76
CA ARG A 78 2.76 -10.08 0.08
C ARG A 78 2.06 -8.73 0.20
N ILE A 79 2.82 -7.64 0.20
CA ILE A 79 2.29 -6.26 0.18
C ILE A 79 1.63 -5.98 -1.17
N ASP A 80 2.30 -6.37 -2.26
CA ASP A 80 1.78 -6.23 -3.61
C ASP A 80 2.10 -7.47 -4.47
N PRO A 81 1.11 -8.37 -4.65
CA PRO A 81 1.25 -9.54 -5.51
C PRO A 81 1.31 -9.19 -7.00
N GLU A 82 0.72 -8.09 -7.45
CA GLU A 82 0.60 -7.77 -8.88
C GLU A 82 1.95 -7.40 -9.49
N VAL A 83 2.84 -6.80 -8.70
CA VAL A 83 4.22 -6.51 -9.15
C VAL A 83 5.04 -7.80 -9.35
N SER A 84 4.59 -8.97 -8.85
CA SER A 84 5.37 -10.24 -8.88
C SER A 84 5.41 -10.98 -10.22
N SER A 85 4.73 -10.49 -11.26
CA SER A 85 4.69 -11.09 -12.60
C SER A 85 5.68 -10.47 -13.58
#